data_AF-A0A4U9VC41-F1
#
_entry.id   AF-A0A4U9VC41-F1
#
_cell.length_a   1.000
_cell.length_b   1.000
_cell.length_c   1.000
_cell.angle_alpha   90.00
_cell.angle_beta   90.00
_cell.angle_gamma   90.00
#
_symmetry.space_group_name_H-M   'P 1'
#
loop_
_entity.id
_entity.type
_entity.pdbx_description
1 polymer ?
#
loop_
_entity_poly.entity_id
_entity_poly.type
_entity_poly.pdbx_seq_one_letter_code
_entity_poly.pdbx_strand_id
1 'polypeptide(L)'
;MASTQIIAAPKQLTLLGFFAITASMVMAVYEYPTFATSGFSLTFFLILGGLLWFIPVGLCAAEMATVEGWQEGGVFTWVSKNPR
;
A
#
# COMPACT_ATOMS: atom_id res chain seq x y z
N MET A 1 -40.86 2.32 -19.03
CA MET A 1 -39.39 2.40 -19.04
C MET A 1 -38.90 1.93 -17.69
N ALA A 2 -38.55 0.64 -17.57
CA ALA A 2 -38.04 0.07 -16.33
C ALA A 2 -36.54 0.39 -16.23
N SER A 3 -36.15 1.14 -15.20
CA SER A 3 -34.77 1.43 -14.86
C SER A 3 -34.09 0.15 -14.39
N THR A 4 -33.25 -0.43 -15.24
CA THR A 4 -32.35 -1.53 -14.89
C THR A 4 -31.40 -1.06 -13.78
N GLN A 5 -31.65 -1.48 -12.54
CA GLN A 5 -30.73 -1.32 -11.43
C GLN A 5 -29.53 -2.24 -11.68
N ILE A 6 -28.38 -1.69 -12.06
CA ILE A 6 -27.12 -2.43 -12.06
C ILE A 6 -26.75 -2.63 -10.58
N ILE A 7 -27.06 -3.81 -10.04
CA ILE A 7 -26.59 -4.23 -8.72
C ILE A 7 -25.07 -4.33 -8.85
N ALA A 8 -24.35 -3.31 -8.38
CA ALA A 8 -22.90 -3.32 -8.33
C ALA A 8 -22.47 -4.56 -7.52
N ALA A 9 -21.74 -5.47 -8.16
CA ALA A 9 -21.16 -6.62 -7.50
C ALA A 9 -20.38 -6.15 -6.26
N PRO A 10 -20.41 -6.89 -5.14
CA PRO A 10 -19.67 -6.51 -3.95
C PRO A 10 -18.20 -6.30 -4.35
N LYS A 11 -17.63 -5.15 -3.98
CA LYS A 11 -16.23 -4.81 -4.28
C LYS A 11 -15.31 -5.69 -3.44
N GLN A 12 -15.22 -6.96 -3.82
CA GLN A 12 -14.40 -7.97 -3.15
C GLN A 12 -13.06 -8.06 -3.86
N LEU A 13 -12.04 -7.54 -3.20
CA LEU A 13 -10.67 -7.73 -3.63
C LEU A 13 -10.12 -8.98 -2.92
N THR A 14 -9.62 -9.95 -3.68
CA THR A 14 -8.89 -11.08 -3.09
C THR A 14 -7.54 -10.60 -2.59
N LEU A 15 -6.97 -11.27 -1.59
CA LEU A 15 -5.63 -10.94 -1.06
C LEU A 15 -4.56 -10.97 -2.15
N LEU A 16 -4.64 -11.94 -3.06
CA LEU A 16 -3.77 -12.00 -4.24
C LEU A 16 -4.04 -10.86 -5.23
N GLY A 17 -5.29 -10.41 -5.38
CA GLY A 17 -5.63 -9.23 -6.16
C GLY A 17 -5.04 -7.95 -5.58
N PHE A 18 -5.06 -7.79 -4.26
CA PHE A 18 -4.39 -6.68 -3.56
C PHE A 18 -2.87 -6.69 -3.78
N PHE A 19 -2.26 -7.88 -3.62
CA PHE A 19 -0.84 -8.06 -3.87
C PHE A 19 -0.50 -7.75 -5.33
N ALA A 20 -1.28 -8.24 -6.30
CA ALA A 20 -1.01 -8.02 -7.71
C ALA A 20 -1.03 -6.54 -8.13
N ILE A 21 -1.94 -5.74 -7.54
CA ILE A 21 -2.03 -4.30 -7.84
C ILE A 21 -0.82 -3.52 -7.29
N THR A 22 -0.23 -3.98 -6.19
CA THR A 22 0.91 -3.32 -5.51
C THR A 22 2.27 -3.95 -5.83
N ALA A 23 2.29 -5.12 -6.47
CA ALA A 23 3.49 -5.88 -6.79
C ALA A 23 4.46 -5.16 -7.74
N SER A 24 3.98 -4.17 -8.51
CA SER A 24 4.83 -3.36 -9.40
C SER A 24 5.95 -2.63 -8.66
N MET A 25 5.75 -2.26 -7.39
CA MET A 25 6.75 -1.59 -6.55
C MET A 25 7.88 -2.52 -6.08
N VAL A 26 7.70 -3.85 -6.17
CA VAL A 26 8.67 -4.85 -5.65
C VAL A 26 9.95 -4.91 -6.51
N MET A 27 9.92 -4.36 -7.73
CA MET A 27 11.05 -4.36 -8.65
C MET A 27 11.91 -3.08 -8.51
N ALA A 28 12.82 -3.07 -7.54
CA ALA A 28 13.77 -1.96 -7.32
C ALA A 28 15.08 -2.13 -8.12
N VAL A 29 14.98 -2.38 -9.43
CA VAL A 29 16.14 -2.75 -10.28
C VAL A 29 17.24 -1.68 -10.29
N TYR A 30 16.85 -0.42 -10.17
CA TYR A 30 17.78 0.71 -10.12
C TYR A 30 18.65 0.73 -8.86
N GLU A 31 18.21 0.10 -7.77
CA GLU A 31 18.91 0.08 -6.49
C GLU A 31 19.81 -1.15 -6.33
N TYR A 32 19.73 -2.12 -7.26
CA TYR A 32 20.52 -3.35 -7.23
C TYR A 32 22.04 -3.12 -7.16
N PRO A 33 22.64 -2.13 -7.85
CA PRO A 33 24.07 -1.83 -7.70
C PRO A 33 24.45 -1.36 -6.28
N THR A 34 23.60 -0.54 -5.66
CA THR A 34 23.80 -0.04 -4.28
C THR A 34 23.51 -1.12 -3.24
N PHE A 35 22.61 -2.07 -3.55
CA PHE A 35 22.38 -3.26 -2.74
C PHE A 35 23.53 -4.26 -2.80
N ALA A 36 24.22 -4.35 -3.94
CA ALA A 36 25.38 -5.22 -4.11
C ALA A 36 26.60 -4.79 -3.29
N THR A 37 26.78 -3.48 -3.01
CA THR A 37 27.88 -3.02 -2.14
C THR A 37 27.71 -3.47 -0.68
N SER A 38 26.48 -3.74 -0.24
CA SER A 38 26.20 -4.29 1.09
C SER A 38 26.32 -5.82 1.17
N GLY A 39 26.53 -6.52 0.05
CA GLY A 39 26.74 -7.96 0.01
C GLY A 39 25.65 -8.75 0.75
N PHE A 40 26.03 -9.63 1.68
CA PHE A 40 25.10 -10.45 2.48
C PHE A 40 24.30 -9.64 3.51
N SER A 41 24.79 -8.47 3.95
CA SER A 41 24.07 -7.59 4.88
C SER A 41 22.80 -7.00 4.27
N LEU A 42 22.66 -7.02 2.95
CA LEU A 42 21.45 -6.66 2.22
C LEU A 42 20.21 -7.38 2.78
N THR A 43 20.28 -8.69 2.99
CA THR A 43 19.14 -9.48 3.48
C THR A 43 18.69 -9.01 4.85
N PHE A 44 19.63 -8.63 5.72
CA PHE A 44 19.31 -8.04 7.02
C PHE A 44 18.59 -6.70 6.86
N PHE A 45 19.07 -5.81 6.00
CA PHE A 45 18.43 -4.51 5.76
C PHE A 45 17.04 -4.64 5.09
N LEU A 46 16.84 -5.60 4.20
CA LEU A 46 15.52 -5.87 3.59
C LEU A 46 14.53 -6.43 4.61
N ILE A 47 14.94 -7.36 5.46
CA ILE A 47 14.08 -7.90 6.53
C ILE A 47 13.76 -6.80 7.54
N LEU A 48 14.76 -6.01 7.94
CA LEU A 48 14.59 -4.91 8.88
C LEU A 48 13.69 -3.80 8.31
N GLY A 49 13.92 -3.38 7.07
CA GLY A 49 13.06 -2.43 6.37
C GLY A 49 11.64 -2.96 6.14
N GLY A 50 11.49 -4.25 5.85
CA GLY A 50 10.19 -4.90 5.74
C GLY A 50 9.40 -4.88 7.05
N LEU A 51 10.02 -5.32 8.14
CA LEU A 51 9.36 -5.47 9.44
C LEU A 51 9.16 -4.13 10.17
N LEU A 52 10.18 -3.28 10.21
CA LEU A 52 10.17 -2.05 11.01
C LEU A 52 9.64 -0.83 10.24
N TRP A 53 9.53 -0.90 8.92
CA TRP A 53 9.08 0.23 8.11
C TRP A 53 7.89 -0.13 7.19
N PHE A 54 8.00 -1.16 6.34
CA PHE A 54 6.95 -1.48 5.36
C PHE A 54 5.64 -1.94 6.02
N ILE A 55 5.71 -2.87 6.98
CA ILE A 55 4.50 -3.35 7.70
C ILE A 55 3.84 -2.21 8.49
N PRO A 56 4.54 -1.45 9.36
CA PRO A 56 3.90 -0.37 10.11
C PRO A 56 3.30 0.72 9.22
N VAL A 57 4.00 1.14 8.16
CA VAL A 57 3.49 2.16 7.22
C VAL A 57 2.25 1.64 6.49
N GLY A 58 2.24 0.38 6.06
CA GLY A 58 1.10 -0.24 5.41
C GLY A 58 -0.14 -0.33 6.32
N LEU A 59 0.04 -0.73 7.58
CA LEU A 59 -1.05 -0.79 8.56
C LEU A 59 -1.61 0.59 8.86
N CYS A 60 -0.77 1.59 9.16
CA CYS A 60 -1.23 2.95 9.45
C CYS A 60 -1.94 3.57 8.23
N ALA A 61 -1.43 3.36 7.01
CA ALA A 61 -2.08 3.83 5.79
C ALA A 61 -3.42 3.13 5.55
N ALA A 62 -3.52 1.83 5.85
CA ALA A 62 -4.77 1.08 5.73
C ALA A 62 -5.83 1.56 6.73
N GLU A 63 -5.44 1.83 7.98
CA GLU A 63 -6.32 2.43 8.97
C GLU A 63 -6.83 3.79 8.49
N MET A 64 -5.95 4.70 8.08
CA MET A 64 -6.34 6.04 7.60
C MET A 64 -7.20 6.01 6.32
N ALA A 65 -6.96 5.07 5.41
CA ALA A 65 -7.74 4.90 4.18
C ALA A 65 -9.17 4.37 4.42
N THR A 66 -9.40 3.70 5.55
CA THR A 66 -10.72 3.14 5.90
C THR A 66 -11.59 4.07 6.76
N VAL A 67 -11.02 5.15 7.31
CA VAL A 67 -11.76 6.16 8.09
C VAL A 67 -12.83 6.85 7.24
N GLU A 68 -14.03 7.00 7.80
CA GLU A 68 -15.16 7.69 7.16
C GLU A 68 -14.80 9.15 6.81
N GLY A 69 -14.97 9.51 5.54
CA GLY A 69 -14.63 10.85 5.01
C GLY A 69 -13.20 11.00 4.48
N TRP A 70 -12.35 9.97 4.56
CA TRP A 70 -10.97 9.93 4.02
C TRP A 70 -10.82 8.90 2.87
N GLN A 71 -11.92 8.24 2.48
CA GLN A 71 -11.97 7.11 1.55
C GLN A 71 -11.75 7.46 0.07
N GLU A 72 -12.02 8.71 -0.32
CA GLU A 72 -11.90 9.18 -1.72
C GLU A 72 -10.58 9.91 -2.01
N GLY A 73 -9.64 9.91 -1.05
CA GLY A 73 -8.36 10.60 -1.21
C GLY A 73 -7.17 9.78 -0.70
N GLY A 74 -5.97 10.32 -0.92
CA GLY A 74 -4.71 9.72 -0.47
C GLY A 74 -4.11 10.44 0.75
N VAL A 75 -2.80 10.29 0.93
CA VAL A 75 -2.06 10.89 2.05
C VAL A 75 -2.34 12.39 2.23
N PHE A 76 -2.54 13.13 1.13
CA PHE A 76 -2.90 14.56 1.18
C PHE A 76 -4.20 14.84 1.94
N THR A 77 -5.25 14.02 1.75
CA THR A 77 -6.51 14.17 2.48
C THR A 77 -6.41 13.74 3.95
N TRP A 78 -5.53 12.77 4.24
CA TRP A 78 -5.33 12.27 5.60
C TRP A 78 -4.55 13.26 6.47
N VAL A 79 -3.52 13.90 5.89
CA VAL A 79 -2.69 14.89 6.59
C VAL A 79 -3.40 16.25 6.70
N SER A 80 -4.13 16.68 5.66
CA SER A 80 -4.84 17.98 5.69
C SER A 80 -6.04 18.02 6.64
N LYS A 81 -6.66 16.87 6.92
CA LYS A 81 -7.77 16.75 7.87
C LYS A 81 -7.30 16.44 9.30
N ASN A 82 -6.01 16.20 9.53
CA ASN A 82 -5.47 16.04 10.88
C ASN A 82 -5.35 17.42 11.55
N PRO A 83 -6.17 17.74 12.57
CA PRO A 83 -6.19 19.07 13.17
C PRO A 83 -4.90 19.31 13.97
N ARG A 84 -4.02 20.12 13.41
CA ARG A 84 -3.09 20.98 14.14
C ARG A 84 -3.23 22.39 13.60
#